data_AF-A0A8H5XEA8-F1
#
_entry.id   AF-A0A8H5XEA8-F1
#
_cell.length_a   1.000
_cell.length_b   1.000
_cell.length_c   1.000
_cell.angle_alpha   90.00
_cell.angle_beta   90.00
_cell.angle_gamma   90.00
#
_symmetry.space_group_name_H-M   'P 1'
#
loop_
_entity.id
_entity.type
_entity.pdbx_description
1 polymer ?
#
loop_
_entity_poly.entity_id
_entity_poly.type
_entity_poly.pdbx_seq_one_letter_code
_entity_poly.pdbx_strand_id
1 'polypeptide(L)'
;MTTQGPALTTTFAPAKSCFQYYKYRYTGDELTCLEGGTGAPSACTYMQLGPSGSDANCFPSSLELSSTFYYSPGVCPSGYEVACSSTVGGETRATCCPSSFSCQTESGWPWYSTDLCTIAIPRTVEVIVSESVVGGDWKRTTVSGAAANAIGIPIRWHSSDFASTTTGARTSATGSATVTVSSSTSEPSSDSSSDSGGLSTGAKAGIGAGVGVVALAGLVALGWFVLRARRAKQANIAAAAREEEAKGPQMQPQLHPWELDSHEAMIPAELPSDSQSTKAMSKTIVIVGVTGAQGGSVAQTFLQLPGWNVRGVTRNPEGESANRLKYEGVEIVQGDLDDKESLIRAFKGAHVIFSNTDFFTHLQQAMAQPDITKNRTTLEYSYDREVAQGIRIAEAAADPSVIKTLERFVMSTLSHATKWSGGKYTTVYHFDSKAAMIKATEERFPEVAARMSTVTIGHYVTVWKLFDKLAPKLQPDGSYLMSRNTPSEFKMPFIVAERDTGAFVKALVDLPPNKHILGVSEEMTLPEWVKTWGRVNGVKAAYKEISREELFESVPEDFANEIGDAFDYFHEFGLSGGDPAVLHPDQLEVKIPVTSMEEYIRSEDWSTVIQ
;
A
#
# COMPACT_ATOMS: atom_id res chain seq x y z
N MET A 1 38.73 17.00 22.85
CA MET A 1 38.07 16.00 23.72
C MET A 1 36.65 15.86 23.22
N THR A 2 36.06 14.66 23.24
CA THR A 2 34.66 14.46 22.80
C THR A 2 33.73 14.69 23.98
N THR A 3 32.69 15.50 23.81
CA THR A 3 31.69 15.82 24.85
C THR A 3 30.51 14.85 24.76
N GLN A 4 30.09 14.33 25.91
CA GLN A 4 28.87 13.53 26.02
C GLN A 4 27.68 14.48 26.30
N GLY A 5 26.64 14.36 25.49
CA GLY A 5 25.38 15.06 25.65
C GLY A 5 24.40 14.37 26.58
N PRO A 6 23.19 14.95 26.75
CA PRO A 6 22.09 14.29 27.43
C PRO A 6 21.64 13.01 26.68
N ALA A 7 20.81 12.21 27.33
CA ALA A 7 20.25 11.02 26.70
C ALA A 7 19.14 11.40 25.69
N LEU A 8 19.23 10.89 24.45
CA LEU A 8 18.21 11.04 23.41
C LEU A 8 17.31 9.79 23.42
N THR A 9 16.58 9.62 24.51
CA THR A 9 15.71 8.46 24.78
C THR A 9 14.33 8.54 24.11
N THR A 10 14.03 9.64 23.42
CA THR A 10 12.76 9.87 22.73
C THR A 10 13.02 10.36 21.32
N THR A 11 12.53 9.62 20.33
CA THR A 11 12.43 10.06 18.94
C THR A 11 11.62 11.35 18.85
N PHE A 12 12.15 12.36 18.17
CA PHE A 12 11.41 13.57 17.76
C PHE A 12 11.31 13.62 16.24
N ALA A 13 10.38 14.44 15.70
CA ALA A 13 10.24 14.65 14.26
C ALA A 13 10.72 16.06 13.88
N PRO A 14 11.70 16.22 12.98
CA PRO A 14 12.05 17.52 12.39
C PRO A 14 10.88 18.12 11.61
N ALA A 15 10.84 19.45 11.50
CA ALA A 15 9.83 20.14 10.71
C ALA A 15 9.96 19.85 9.20
N LYS A 16 8.86 19.98 8.42
CA LYS A 16 8.89 19.70 6.96
C LYS A 16 9.90 20.57 6.18
N SER A 17 10.17 21.79 6.63
CA SER A 17 11.19 22.70 6.05
C SER A 17 12.62 22.15 6.12
N CYS A 18 12.87 21.18 7.00
CA CYS A 18 14.19 20.56 7.20
C CYS A 18 14.55 19.54 6.10
N PHE A 19 13.60 19.24 5.22
CA PHE A 19 13.76 18.33 4.09
C PHE A 19 13.72 19.08 2.74
N GLN A 20 13.95 20.40 2.76
CA GLN A 20 14.14 21.24 1.57
C GLN A 20 15.64 21.43 1.29
N TYR A 21 16.03 21.51 0.02
CA TYR A 21 17.42 21.77 -0.37
C TYR A 21 17.73 23.27 -0.43
N TYR A 22 18.87 23.64 0.15
CA TYR A 22 19.45 24.98 0.12
C TYR A 22 20.84 24.93 -0.50
N LYS A 23 21.23 25.99 -1.21
CA LYS A 23 22.60 26.18 -1.72
C LYS A 23 23.28 27.29 -0.93
N TYR A 24 24.21 26.90 -0.07
CA TYR A 24 24.99 27.81 0.75
C TYR A 24 26.25 28.26 0.02
N ARG A 25 26.63 29.52 0.25
CA ARG A 25 27.92 30.08 -0.13
C ARG A 25 28.83 30.03 1.09
N TYR A 26 29.95 29.34 0.99
CA TYR A 26 30.99 29.38 2.01
C TYR A 26 31.60 30.78 2.07
N THR A 27 31.75 31.31 3.28
CA THR A 27 32.16 32.69 3.59
C THR A 27 33.52 32.79 4.28
N GLY A 28 34.20 31.67 4.54
CA GLY A 28 35.55 31.66 5.11
C GLY A 28 36.63 31.92 4.06
N ASP A 29 37.69 32.61 4.46
CA ASP A 29 38.80 33.01 3.56
C ASP A 29 39.73 31.85 3.15
N GLU A 30 39.53 30.65 3.70
CA GLU A 30 40.47 29.52 3.57
C GLU A 30 40.34 28.72 2.26
N LEU A 31 39.25 28.91 1.47
CA LEU A 31 38.96 28.12 0.27
C LEU A 31 38.48 28.95 -0.93
N THR A 32 39.23 28.86 -2.04
CA THR A 32 38.82 29.33 -3.37
C THR A 32 38.41 28.13 -4.24
N CYS A 33 37.19 28.14 -4.76
CA CYS A 33 36.74 27.17 -5.76
C CYS A 33 36.95 27.70 -7.18
N LEU A 34 36.93 26.84 -8.19
CA LEU A 34 37.08 27.22 -9.60
C LEU A 34 35.78 27.00 -10.36
N GLU A 35 35.25 28.06 -10.97
CA GLU A 35 33.97 28.00 -11.69
C GLU A 35 34.13 27.47 -13.13
N GLY A 36 33.29 26.49 -13.49
CA GLY A 36 33.18 25.96 -14.86
C GLY A 36 34.46 25.36 -15.47
N GLY A 37 35.49 25.08 -14.67
CA GLY A 37 36.81 24.64 -15.17
C GLY A 37 37.62 25.72 -15.88
N THR A 38 37.25 27.01 -15.76
CA THR A 38 37.87 28.12 -16.51
C THR A 38 38.90 28.93 -15.71
N GLY A 39 39.19 28.54 -14.46
CA GLY A 39 40.33 29.06 -13.68
C GLY A 39 40.09 30.40 -12.96
N ALA A 40 38.89 30.99 -13.06
CA ALA A 40 38.51 32.12 -12.22
C ALA A 40 38.19 31.64 -10.78
N PRO A 41 38.75 32.26 -9.73
CA PRO A 41 38.42 31.93 -8.35
C PRO A 41 37.02 32.46 -7.98
N SER A 42 36.13 31.55 -7.62
CA SER A 42 34.81 31.83 -7.07
C SER A 42 34.72 31.38 -5.60
N ALA A 43 33.76 31.94 -4.86
CA ALA A 43 33.47 31.46 -3.52
C ALA A 43 32.82 30.08 -3.60
N CYS A 44 33.33 29.12 -2.83
CA CYS A 44 32.78 27.76 -2.82
C CYS A 44 31.28 27.75 -2.45
N THR A 45 30.48 26.98 -3.17
CA THR A 45 29.07 26.74 -2.83
C THR A 45 28.82 25.26 -2.64
N TYR A 46 28.03 24.91 -1.63
CA TYR A 46 27.63 23.54 -1.35
C TYR A 46 26.11 23.43 -1.20
N MET A 47 25.55 22.26 -1.50
CA MET A 47 24.14 21.97 -1.27
C MET A 47 23.95 21.27 0.08
N GLN A 48 22.88 21.62 0.78
CA GLN A 48 22.52 21.10 2.09
C GLN A 48 21.01 20.84 2.16
N LEU A 49 20.61 19.75 2.81
CA LEU A 49 19.23 19.47 3.19
C LEU A 49 18.94 20.11 4.55
N GLY A 50 17.87 20.91 4.60
CA GLY A 50 17.52 21.74 5.74
C GLY A 50 18.38 23.00 5.86
N PRO A 51 18.03 23.94 6.76
CA PRO A 51 18.80 25.16 6.94
C PRO A 51 20.10 24.90 7.70
N SER A 52 21.13 25.70 7.43
CA SER A 52 22.34 25.73 8.28
C SER A 52 21.94 26.06 9.72
N GLY A 53 22.58 25.40 10.70
CA GLY A 53 22.08 25.26 12.08
C GLY A 53 21.87 26.53 12.93
N SER A 54 22.09 27.72 12.38
CA SER A 54 21.76 29.02 12.98
C SER A 54 20.29 29.42 12.82
N ASP A 55 19.63 29.02 11.72
CA ASP A 55 18.38 29.65 11.25
C ASP A 55 17.16 28.70 11.29
N ALA A 56 17.26 27.61 12.06
CA ALA A 56 16.39 26.44 11.90
C ALA A 56 15.60 26.06 13.17
N ASN A 57 14.27 26.20 13.13
CA ASN A 57 13.33 25.49 14.03
C ASN A 57 13.25 23.97 13.70
N CYS A 58 14.35 23.37 13.21
CA CYS A 58 14.39 22.01 12.69
C CYS A 58 14.61 20.94 13.75
N PHE A 59 15.23 21.34 14.85
CA PHE A 59 15.58 20.49 15.95
C PHE A 59 15.12 21.15 17.25
N PRO A 60 14.84 20.40 18.32
CA PRO A 60 14.60 20.98 19.63
C PRO A 60 15.77 21.91 20.02
N SER A 61 15.50 23.01 20.71
CA SER A 61 16.53 23.95 21.17
C SER A 61 17.51 23.36 22.20
N SER A 62 17.28 22.11 22.63
CA SER A 62 18.16 21.29 23.45
C SER A 62 19.09 20.36 22.63
N LEU A 63 19.05 20.42 21.29
CA LEU A 63 19.86 19.58 20.42
C LEU A 63 21.12 20.32 19.92
N GLU A 64 22.27 20.02 20.54
CA GLU A 64 23.59 20.38 19.99
C GLU A 64 23.95 19.49 18.79
N LEU A 65 24.56 20.12 17.76
CA LEU A 65 24.92 19.52 16.47
C LEU A 65 26.43 19.59 16.16
N SER A 66 27.27 19.61 17.21
CA SER A 66 28.73 19.72 17.06
C SER A 66 29.38 18.38 16.68
N SER A 67 30.38 18.42 15.79
CA SER A 67 31.23 17.26 15.41
C SER A 67 31.85 16.51 16.60
N THR A 68 32.03 17.19 17.73
CA THR A 68 32.66 16.64 18.94
C THR A 68 31.66 16.15 19.97
N PHE A 69 30.36 16.15 19.66
CA PHE A 69 29.26 15.86 20.58
C PHE A 69 28.57 14.52 20.22
N TYR A 70 27.88 13.90 21.17
CA TYR A 70 27.03 12.73 20.93
C TYR A 70 26.00 12.50 22.03
N TYR A 71 24.85 11.92 21.69
CA TYR A 71 23.79 11.56 22.63
C TYR A 71 23.98 10.13 23.14
N SER A 72 23.81 9.90 24.45
CA SER A 72 23.98 8.55 25.04
C SER A 72 23.15 8.33 26.32
N PRO A 73 22.30 7.28 26.39
CA PRO A 73 21.83 6.48 25.25
C PRO A 73 21.09 7.36 24.23
N GLY A 74 21.28 7.07 22.94
CA GLY A 74 20.65 7.81 21.85
C GLY A 74 19.95 6.92 20.84
N VAL A 75 18.83 7.41 20.30
CA VAL A 75 18.01 6.79 19.24
C VAL A 75 17.85 7.81 18.11
N CYS A 76 17.76 7.35 16.85
CA CYS A 76 17.57 8.28 15.73
C CYS A 76 16.20 8.99 15.77
N PRO A 77 16.12 10.25 15.30
CA PRO A 77 14.85 10.96 15.07
C PRO A 77 13.99 10.33 13.97
N SER A 78 12.71 10.75 13.87
CA SER A 78 11.83 10.31 12.79
C SER A 78 12.34 10.81 11.43
N GLY A 79 12.35 9.94 10.43
CA GLY A 79 12.93 10.22 9.11
C GLY A 79 14.47 10.20 9.09
N TYR A 80 15.12 9.73 10.16
CA TYR A 80 16.55 9.52 10.24
C TYR A 80 16.88 8.04 10.53
N GLU A 81 17.88 7.51 9.84
CA GLU A 81 18.35 6.12 9.94
C GLU A 81 19.83 6.05 10.33
N VAL A 82 20.25 4.91 10.86
CA VAL A 82 21.67 4.61 11.14
C VAL A 82 22.41 4.36 9.83
N ALA A 83 22.90 5.43 9.21
CA ALA A 83 23.63 5.36 7.93
C ALA A 83 25.04 4.77 8.07
N CYS A 84 25.62 4.81 9.27
CA CYS A 84 26.83 4.08 9.63
C CYS A 84 26.89 3.82 11.13
N SER A 85 27.51 2.70 11.53
CA SER A 85 27.78 2.40 12.94
C SER A 85 29.05 1.57 13.13
N SER A 86 29.57 1.57 14.35
CA SER A 86 30.69 0.74 14.81
C SER A 86 30.54 0.44 16.30
N THR A 87 30.98 -0.74 16.75
CA THR A 87 30.95 -1.10 18.19
C THR A 87 32.37 -1.10 18.75
N VAL A 88 32.60 -0.33 19.82
CA VAL A 88 33.91 -0.14 20.45
C VAL A 88 33.76 -0.38 21.95
N GLY A 89 34.40 -1.42 22.49
CA GLY A 89 34.31 -1.75 23.92
C GLY A 89 32.91 -2.13 24.40
N GLY A 90 32.01 -2.53 23.50
CA GLY A 90 30.60 -2.84 23.79
C GLY A 90 29.65 -1.63 23.72
N GLU A 91 30.18 -0.41 23.56
CA GLU A 91 29.42 0.79 23.19
C GLU A 91 29.24 0.79 21.67
N THR A 92 28.00 0.80 21.17
CA THR A 92 27.75 1.08 19.75
C THR A 92 27.72 2.58 19.52
N ARG A 93 28.39 3.02 18.47
CA ARG A 93 28.49 4.40 18.01
C ARG A 93 27.93 4.48 16.61
N ALA A 94 26.99 5.41 16.36
CA ALA A 94 26.38 5.57 15.05
C ALA A 94 26.15 7.05 14.72
N THR A 95 26.04 7.34 13.43
CA THR A 95 25.52 8.62 12.94
C THR A 95 24.14 8.37 12.35
N CYS A 96 23.14 9.08 12.86
CA CYS A 96 21.83 9.15 12.26
C CYS A 96 21.85 10.18 11.13
N CYS A 97 21.40 9.79 9.94
CA CYS A 97 21.26 10.65 8.76
C CYS A 97 19.83 10.61 8.24
N PRO A 98 19.33 11.64 7.54
CA PRO A 98 18.05 11.55 6.84
C PRO A 98 18.01 10.32 5.92
N SER A 99 16.85 9.67 5.82
CA SER A 99 16.71 8.46 4.98
C SER A 99 17.21 8.69 3.54
N SER A 100 17.88 7.69 2.98
CA SER A 100 18.67 7.74 1.73
C SER A 100 19.99 8.52 1.74
N PHE A 101 20.36 9.24 2.82
CA PHE A 101 21.71 9.81 2.97
C PHE A 101 22.66 8.77 3.57
N SER A 102 23.87 8.70 3.04
CA SER A 102 24.99 7.92 3.60
C SER A 102 25.80 8.78 4.57
N CYS A 103 26.56 8.17 5.48
CA CYS A 103 27.55 8.93 6.27
C CYS A 103 28.61 9.55 5.37
N GLN A 104 28.98 10.79 5.68
CA GLN A 104 30.15 11.42 5.08
C GLN A 104 31.43 10.72 5.56
N THR A 105 32.35 10.48 4.63
CA THR A 105 33.64 9.79 4.88
C THR A 105 34.85 10.63 4.47
N GLU A 106 34.63 11.69 3.67
CA GLU A 106 35.64 12.69 3.39
C GLU A 106 35.83 13.66 4.57
N SER A 107 37.00 14.29 4.63
CA SER A 107 37.38 15.28 5.66
C SER A 107 38.01 16.55 5.08
N GLY A 108 37.87 16.76 3.76
CA GLY A 108 38.51 17.86 3.02
C GLY A 108 37.72 19.17 2.95
N TRP A 109 36.46 19.21 3.41
CA TRP A 109 35.58 20.37 3.28
C TRP A 109 35.04 20.85 4.64
N PRO A 110 35.01 22.17 4.94
CA PRO A 110 34.69 22.67 6.28
C PRO A 110 33.29 22.33 6.80
N TRP A 111 32.29 22.24 5.92
CA TRP A 111 30.90 21.94 6.32
C TRP A 111 30.72 20.49 6.84
N TYR A 112 31.63 19.57 6.54
CA TYR A 112 31.57 18.19 7.04
C TYR A 112 31.75 18.04 8.56
N SER A 113 32.04 19.12 9.30
CA SER A 113 31.96 19.07 10.77
C SER A 113 30.52 18.99 11.29
N THR A 114 29.56 19.62 10.62
CA THR A 114 28.12 19.56 11.00
C THR A 114 27.35 18.63 10.09
N ASP A 115 27.71 18.63 8.81
CA ASP A 115 26.98 17.93 7.77
C ASP A 115 27.57 16.54 7.56
N LEU A 116 27.45 15.70 8.60
CA LEU A 116 28.01 14.34 8.69
C LEU A 116 27.33 13.33 7.73
N CYS A 117 26.42 13.78 6.87
CA CYS A 117 25.60 12.97 5.98
C CYS A 117 25.67 13.52 4.55
N THR A 118 25.64 12.65 3.54
CA THR A 118 25.78 13.02 2.13
C THR A 118 24.95 12.13 1.20
N ILE A 119 24.51 12.70 0.08
CA ILE A 119 23.80 12.00 -1.00
C ILE A 119 24.32 12.47 -2.36
N ALA A 120 24.49 11.52 -3.29
CA ALA A 120 24.72 11.80 -4.70
C ALA A 120 23.39 11.83 -5.44
N ILE A 121 23.01 12.98 -5.99
CA ILE A 121 21.78 13.19 -6.75
C ILE A 121 22.05 12.85 -8.22
N PRO A 122 21.43 11.81 -8.80
CA PRO A 122 21.67 11.41 -10.19
C PRO A 122 21.37 12.53 -11.21
N ARG A 123 21.98 12.47 -12.40
CA ARG A 123 21.61 13.36 -13.53
C ARG A 123 20.18 13.13 -14.05
N THR A 124 19.56 12.02 -13.65
CA THR A 124 18.16 11.66 -13.96
C THR A 124 17.17 12.12 -12.88
N VAL A 125 17.65 12.77 -11.81
CA VAL A 125 16.81 13.31 -10.74
C VAL A 125 17.00 14.81 -10.69
N GLU A 126 15.91 15.55 -10.84
CA GLU A 126 15.86 16.99 -10.61
C GLU A 126 15.37 17.26 -9.18
N VAL A 127 16.03 18.20 -8.50
CA VAL A 127 15.63 18.71 -7.18
C VAL A 127 15.47 20.22 -7.21
N ILE A 128 14.47 20.72 -6.49
CA ILE A 128 14.28 22.15 -6.27
C ILE A 128 15.22 22.60 -5.14
N VAL A 129 16.07 23.58 -5.44
CA VAL A 129 17.07 24.14 -4.53
C VAL A 129 16.84 25.64 -4.36
N SER A 130 16.77 26.09 -3.12
CA SER A 130 16.78 27.50 -2.76
C SER A 130 18.21 28.04 -2.83
N GLU A 131 18.48 28.97 -3.75
CA GLU A 131 19.75 29.70 -3.84
C GLU A 131 19.63 31.09 -3.19
N SER A 132 20.62 31.47 -2.37
CA SER A 132 20.65 32.79 -1.74
C SER A 132 21.07 33.87 -2.75
N VAL A 133 20.25 34.91 -2.92
CA VAL A 133 20.58 36.08 -3.74
C VAL A 133 21.25 37.14 -2.87
N VAL A 134 22.39 37.66 -3.31
CA VAL A 134 23.15 38.67 -2.54
C VAL A 134 22.32 39.95 -2.37
N GLY A 135 21.83 40.18 -1.15
CA GLY A 135 20.99 41.34 -0.81
C GLY A 135 19.51 41.20 -1.19
N GLY A 136 19.00 39.97 -1.40
CA GLY A 136 17.59 39.72 -1.72
C GLY A 136 17.10 38.36 -1.23
N ASP A 137 15.86 38.01 -1.61
CA ASP A 137 15.19 36.77 -1.21
C ASP A 137 15.84 35.50 -1.80
N TRP A 138 15.51 34.34 -1.21
CA TRP A 138 15.88 33.04 -1.74
C TRP A 138 15.17 32.74 -3.07
N LYS A 139 15.94 32.37 -4.09
CA LYS A 139 15.43 31.99 -5.41
C LYS A 139 15.35 30.48 -5.55
N ARG A 140 14.15 29.92 -5.79
CA ARG A 140 13.98 28.51 -6.17
C ARG A 140 14.58 28.26 -7.56
N THR A 141 15.38 27.22 -7.71
CA THR A 141 16.00 26.76 -8.97
C THR A 141 15.96 25.23 -9.05
N THR A 142 16.11 24.66 -10.24
CA THR A 142 16.14 23.20 -10.42
C THR A 142 17.56 22.74 -10.75
N VAL A 143 18.02 21.68 -10.08
CA VAL A 143 19.37 21.11 -10.24
C VAL A 143 19.30 19.60 -10.39
N SER A 144 20.10 19.03 -11.29
CA SER A 144 20.31 17.57 -11.43
C SER A 144 21.80 17.23 -11.49
N GLY A 145 22.18 16.01 -11.10
CA GLY A 145 23.57 15.56 -11.17
C GLY A 145 24.54 16.21 -10.17
N ALA A 146 24.07 16.50 -8.96
CA ALA A 146 24.82 17.18 -7.90
C ALA A 146 25.12 16.27 -6.69
N ALA A 147 25.89 16.77 -5.72
CA ALA A 147 26.01 16.17 -4.40
C ALA A 147 25.45 17.13 -3.35
N ALA A 148 24.71 16.61 -2.37
CA ALA A 148 24.14 17.39 -1.28
C ALA A 148 24.49 16.76 0.07
N ASN A 149 24.60 17.60 1.09
CA ASN A 149 24.94 17.19 2.44
C ASN A 149 23.72 17.34 3.35
N ALA A 150 23.76 16.77 4.55
CA ALA A 150 22.74 16.99 5.57
C ALA A 150 23.35 16.92 6.97
N ILE A 151 22.69 17.60 7.90
CA ILE A 151 23.02 17.51 9.33
C ILE A 151 22.89 16.04 9.77
N GLY A 152 23.93 15.53 10.42
CA GLY A 152 23.92 14.19 11.02
C GLY A 152 23.97 14.26 12.54
N ILE A 153 23.34 13.30 13.20
CA ILE A 153 23.21 13.28 14.67
C ILE A 153 24.00 12.08 15.23
N PRO A 154 25.14 12.31 15.90
CA PRO A 154 25.90 11.24 16.53
C PRO A 154 25.18 10.69 17.77
N ILE A 155 24.89 9.38 17.76
CA ILE A 155 24.28 8.66 18.88
C ILE A 155 25.18 7.52 19.35
N ARG A 156 25.04 7.15 20.62
CA ARG A 156 25.70 6.00 21.22
C ARG A 156 24.79 5.27 22.20
N TRP A 157 25.02 3.98 22.39
CA TRP A 157 24.31 3.17 23.39
C TRP A 157 25.06 1.87 23.69
N HIS A 158 24.86 1.32 24.88
CA HIS A 158 25.07 -0.11 25.15
C HIS A 158 23.76 -0.88 24.96
N SER A 159 23.84 -2.18 24.67
CA SER A 159 22.66 -3.05 24.55
C SER A 159 21.85 -3.18 25.86
N SER A 160 22.45 -2.82 27.00
CA SER A 160 21.78 -2.70 28.30
C SER A 160 20.78 -1.54 28.39
N ASP A 161 21.00 -0.47 27.63
CA ASP A 161 20.38 0.83 27.92
C ASP A 161 18.90 0.89 27.52
N PHE A 162 18.48 -0.05 26.68
CA PHE A 162 17.09 -0.26 26.25
C PHE A 162 16.48 -1.55 26.83
N ALA A 163 17.20 -2.27 27.70
CA ALA A 163 16.73 -3.52 28.30
C ALA A 163 15.73 -3.25 29.44
N SER A 164 14.44 -3.24 29.11
CA SER A 164 13.36 -3.09 30.10
C SER A 164 13.38 -4.23 31.13
N THR A 165 13.29 -3.87 32.41
CA THR A 165 13.55 -4.76 33.55
C THR A 165 12.46 -5.81 33.75
N THR A 166 12.58 -6.97 33.08
CA THR A 166 11.76 -8.16 33.35
C THR A 166 12.18 -8.79 34.68
N THR A 167 11.71 -8.21 35.79
CA THR A 167 11.89 -8.73 37.15
C THR A 167 11.30 -10.14 37.24
N GLY A 168 12.17 -11.14 37.32
CA GLY A 168 11.82 -12.51 36.96
C GLY A 168 11.11 -13.33 38.05
N ALA A 169 10.27 -14.26 37.60
CA ALA A 169 9.83 -15.40 38.41
C ALA A 169 10.80 -16.59 38.18
N ARG A 170 11.48 -17.04 39.24
CA ARG A 170 12.24 -18.31 39.25
C ARG A 170 11.33 -19.43 39.74
N THR A 171 11.24 -20.53 38.99
CA THR A 171 10.81 -21.83 39.54
C THR A 171 11.53 -22.98 38.84
N SER A 172 11.75 -24.07 39.57
CA SER A 172 12.74 -25.11 39.26
C SER A 172 12.25 -26.20 38.29
N ALA A 173 13.20 -26.98 37.76
CA ALA A 173 12.96 -28.04 36.77
C ALA A 173 12.39 -29.36 37.34
N THR A 174 11.60 -30.09 36.52
CA THR A 174 11.37 -31.56 36.48
C THR A 174 10.43 -31.88 35.30
N GLY A 175 10.57 -32.96 34.51
CA GLY A 175 11.69 -33.90 34.41
C GLY A 175 11.35 -35.24 33.70
N SER A 176 11.97 -35.48 32.53
CA SER A 176 12.11 -36.76 31.80
C SER A 176 10.91 -37.48 31.14
N ALA A 177 11.29 -38.24 30.10
CA ALA A 177 10.73 -39.50 29.58
C ALA A 177 9.54 -39.49 28.58
N THR A 178 9.84 -40.00 27.39
CA THR A 178 8.90 -40.52 26.38
C THR A 178 8.55 -41.98 26.69
N VAL A 179 7.28 -42.39 26.55
CA VAL A 179 6.88 -43.80 26.41
C VAL A 179 5.75 -43.94 25.39
N THR A 180 5.87 -44.93 24.52
CA THR A 180 4.83 -45.40 23.58
C THR A 180 4.38 -46.80 24.00
N VAL A 181 3.10 -47.16 23.89
CA VAL A 181 2.65 -48.53 23.52
C VAL A 181 1.15 -48.55 23.15
N SER A 182 0.78 -49.51 22.29
CA SER A 182 -0.53 -49.70 21.67
C SER A 182 -1.41 -50.72 22.41
N SER A 183 -2.73 -50.71 22.19
CA SER A 183 -3.64 -51.90 22.11
C SER A 183 -5.12 -51.48 22.15
N SER A 184 -6.12 -52.23 21.66
CA SER A 184 -6.23 -53.23 20.57
C SER A 184 -7.70 -53.71 20.50
N THR A 185 -8.22 -54.07 19.30
CA THR A 185 -9.22 -55.14 19.01
C THR A 185 -10.48 -55.23 19.92
N SER A 186 -11.72 -55.13 19.40
CA SER A 186 -12.35 -56.30 18.75
C SER A 186 -13.60 -56.03 17.90
N GLU A 187 -13.72 -56.84 16.85
CA GLU A 187 -14.88 -57.06 15.96
C GLU A 187 -15.90 -58.05 16.61
N PRO A 188 -17.08 -58.42 16.02
CA PRO A 188 -17.06 -59.40 14.90
C PRO A 188 -18.23 -59.34 13.85
N SER A 189 -17.92 -59.83 12.62
CA SER A 189 -18.73 -60.69 11.70
C SER A 189 -20.23 -60.41 11.39
N SER A 190 -20.75 -60.60 10.17
CA SER A 190 -20.23 -60.92 8.81
C SER A 190 -21.37 -60.60 7.80
N ASP A 191 -21.54 -61.08 6.55
CA ASP A 191 -20.99 -62.07 5.58
C ASP A 191 -21.57 -61.68 4.18
N SER A 192 -21.22 -62.18 2.98
CA SER A 192 -20.30 -63.17 2.38
C SER A 192 -20.14 -62.79 0.86
N SER A 193 -19.58 -63.50 -0.12
CA SER A 193 -18.95 -64.84 -0.24
C SER A 193 -17.91 -64.91 -1.39
N SER A 194 -18.35 -65.03 -2.65
CA SER A 194 -17.53 -65.34 -3.86
C SER A 194 -18.27 -64.96 -5.17
N ASP A 195 -17.73 -64.92 -6.40
CA ASP A 195 -16.69 -65.72 -7.10
C ASP A 195 -16.20 -64.90 -8.35
N SER A 196 -14.91 -64.78 -8.69
CA SER A 196 -14.03 -65.65 -9.52
C SER A 196 -14.00 -65.36 -11.06
N GLY A 197 -12.94 -65.84 -11.74
CA GLY A 197 -12.80 -65.84 -13.21
C GLY A 197 -11.96 -64.70 -13.82
N GLY A 198 -11.15 -65.00 -14.86
CA GLY A 198 -10.33 -63.99 -15.53
C GLY A 198 -9.88 -64.35 -16.95
N LEU A 199 -9.64 -63.30 -17.74
CA LEU A 199 -8.90 -63.18 -19.03
C LEU A 199 -9.10 -64.23 -20.15
N SER A 200 -9.28 -63.72 -21.37
CA SER A 200 -8.89 -64.42 -22.61
C SER A 200 -8.40 -63.43 -23.68
N THR A 201 -7.69 -63.93 -24.70
CA THR A 201 -6.91 -63.14 -25.68
C THR A 201 -7.29 -63.54 -27.10
N GLY A 202 -7.58 -62.59 -28.02
CA GLY A 202 -8.02 -62.99 -29.36
C GLY A 202 -8.23 -61.97 -30.49
N ALA A 203 -7.74 -60.72 -30.42
CA ALA A 203 -8.00 -59.71 -31.48
C ALA A 203 -6.81 -58.79 -31.81
N LYS A 204 -5.62 -59.35 -32.10
CA LYS A 204 -4.48 -58.59 -32.65
C LYS A 204 -4.45 -58.63 -34.18
N ALA A 205 -5.11 -57.66 -34.85
CA ALA A 205 -4.75 -57.13 -36.17
C ALA A 205 -5.69 -55.98 -36.58
N GLY A 206 -5.19 -54.96 -37.30
CA GLY A 206 -6.03 -54.35 -38.36
C GLY A 206 -6.32 -52.85 -38.39
N ILE A 207 -5.95 -52.00 -37.42
CA ILE A 207 -5.95 -50.53 -37.62
C ILE A 207 -4.62 -49.93 -37.15
N GLY A 208 -3.69 -49.81 -38.10
CA GLY A 208 -2.32 -49.32 -37.88
C GLY A 208 -1.90 -48.21 -38.86
N ALA A 209 -2.75 -47.21 -39.07
CA ALA A 209 -2.42 -45.99 -39.82
C ALA A 209 -3.31 -44.82 -39.35
N GLY A 210 -2.71 -43.72 -38.87
CA GLY A 210 -3.43 -42.53 -38.38
C GLY A 210 -2.88 -41.96 -37.08
N VAL A 211 -3.34 -42.47 -35.93
CA VAL A 211 -3.11 -41.86 -34.60
C VAL A 211 -1.62 -41.76 -34.23
N GLY A 212 -0.80 -42.76 -34.57
CA GLY A 212 0.64 -42.75 -34.28
C GLY A 212 1.39 -41.58 -34.95
N VAL A 213 0.98 -41.16 -36.15
CA VAL A 213 1.60 -40.03 -36.85
C VAL A 213 1.19 -38.71 -36.21
N VAL A 214 -0.06 -38.55 -35.79
CA VAL A 214 -0.52 -37.33 -35.09
C VAL A 214 0.10 -37.21 -33.71
N ALA A 215 0.24 -38.32 -32.96
CA ALA A 215 0.91 -38.31 -31.66
C ALA A 215 2.40 -37.99 -31.76
N LEU A 216 3.15 -38.61 -32.70
CA LEU A 216 4.55 -38.24 -32.93
C LEU A 216 4.70 -36.83 -33.51
N ALA A 217 3.84 -36.39 -34.43
CA ALA A 217 3.88 -35.03 -34.95
C ALA A 217 3.58 -34.00 -33.85
N GLY A 218 2.64 -34.28 -32.94
CA GLY A 218 2.36 -33.46 -31.77
C GLY A 218 3.56 -33.39 -30.81
N LEU A 219 4.20 -34.52 -30.49
CA LEU A 219 5.38 -34.55 -29.63
C LEU A 219 6.64 -33.94 -30.29
N VAL A 220 6.79 -34.06 -31.61
CA VAL A 220 7.87 -33.41 -32.37
C VAL A 220 7.59 -31.91 -32.53
N ALA A 221 6.35 -31.49 -32.73
CA ALA A 221 5.97 -30.07 -32.77
C ALA A 221 6.12 -29.43 -31.38
N LEU A 222 5.66 -30.08 -30.31
CA LEU A 222 5.87 -29.64 -28.93
C LEU A 222 7.35 -29.61 -28.58
N GLY A 223 8.11 -30.65 -28.95
CA GLY A 223 9.56 -30.72 -28.78
C GLY A 223 10.29 -29.61 -29.56
N TRP A 224 9.88 -29.33 -30.79
CA TRP A 224 10.41 -28.24 -31.61
C TRP A 224 10.03 -26.86 -31.05
N PHE A 225 8.80 -26.69 -30.53
CA PHE A 225 8.35 -25.47 -29.89
C PHE A 225 9.09 -25.22 -28.57
N VAL A 226 9.29 -26.26 -27.76
CA VAL A 226 10.11 -26.21 -26.53
C VAL A 226 11.59 -25.96 -26.87
N LEU A 227 12.14 -26.57 -27.91
CA LEU A 227 13.52 -26.30 -28.35
C LEU A 227 13.67 -24.91 -28.97
N ARG A 228 12.66 -24.40 -29.69
CA ARG A 228 12.61 -23.04 -30.22
C ARG A 228 12.45 -22.01 -29.10
N ALA A 229 11.61 -22.29 -28.10
CA ALA A 229 11.46 -21.46 -26.91
C ALA A 229 12.71 -21.50 -26.02
N ARG A 230 13.38 -22.65 -25.87
CA ARG A 230 14.67 -22.75 -25.16
C ARG A 230 15.80 -22.07 -25.93
N ARG A 231 15.85 -22.15 -27.26
CA ARG A 231 16.81 -21.41 -28.09
C ARG A 231 16.52 -19.91 -28.11
N ALA A 232 15.25 -19.49 -28.15
CA ALA A 232 14.88 -18.08 -28.01
C ALA A 232 15.19 -17.57 -26.61
N LYS A 233 14.90 -18.33 -25.54
CA LYS A 233 15.28 -17.97 -24.17
C LYS A 233 16.80 -17.95 -23.99
N GLN A 234 17.56 -18.86 -24.61
CA GLN A 234 19.03 -18.82 -24.60
C GLN A 234 19.60 -17.68 -25.47
N ALA A 235 18.98 -17.33 -26.59
CA ALA A 235 19.37 -16.18 -27.40
C ALA A 235 19.06 -14.86 -26.67
N ASN A 236 17.91 -14.76 -26.01
CA ASN A 236 17.54 -13.60 -25.20
C ASN A 236 18.40 -13.50 -23.93
N ILE A 237 18.77 -14.61 -23.29
CA ILE A 237 19.75 -14.62 -22.19
C ILE A 237 21.15 -14.25 -22.68
N ALA A 238 21.58 -14.72 -23.86
CA ALA A 238 22.88 -14.36 -24.43
C ALA A 238 22.93 -12.93 -24.98
N ALA A 239 21.78 -12.36 -25.38
CA ALA A 239 21.63 -10.95 -25.72
C ALA A 239 21.62 -10.09 -24.45
N ALA A 240 20.81 -10.44 -23.45
CA ALA A 240 20.75 -9.75 -22.16
C ALA A 240 22.11 -9.76 -21.44
N ALA A 241 22.83 -10.89 -21.40
CA ALA A 241 24.17 -10.97 -20.82
C ALA A 241 25.19 -10.08 -21.55
N ARG A 242 25.06 -9.93 -22.89
CA ARG A 242 25.86 -8.99 -23.68
C ARG A 242 25.43 -7.53 -23.52
N GLU A 243 24.27 -7.27 -22.94
CA GLU A 243 23.77 -5.94 -22.63
C GLU A 243 24.06 -5.55 -21.17
N GLU A 244 24.05 -6.51 -20.23
CA GLU A 244 24.57 -6.36 -18.85
C GLU A 244 26.09 -6.11 -18.85
N GLU A 245 26.87 -6.89 -19.61
CA GLU A 245 28.32 -6.66 -19.72
C GLU A 245 28.66 -5.30 -20.38
N ALA A 246 27.67 -4.63 -20.99
CA ALA A 246 27.77 -3.29 -21.56
C ALA A 246 27.12 -2.18 -20.69
N LYS A 247 26.48 -2.50 -19.57
CA LYS A 247 25.77 -1.55 -18.69
C LYS A 247 26.15 -1.75 -17.22
N GLY A 248 27.00 -0.86 -16.71
CA GLY A 248 27.29 -0.77 -15.27
C GLY A 248 26.01 -0.57 -14.44
N PRO A 249 26.03 -0.96 -13.15
CA PRO A 249 24.83 -1.18 -12.36
C PRO A 249 23.95 0.07 -12.23
N GLN A 250 22.71 -0.03 -12.70
CA GLN A 250 21.68 1.00 -12.50
C GLN A 250 20.84 0.70 -11.26
N MET A 251 20.62 1.73 -10.45
CA MET A 251 19.68 1.72 -9.33
C MET A 251 18.25 1.88 -9.88
N GLN A 252 17.29 1.14 -9.33
CA GLN A 252 15.87 1.27 -9.70
C GLN A 252 15.28 2.58 -9.12
N PRO A 253 14.27 3.18 -9.79
CA PRO A 253 13.79 4.52 -9.45
C PRO A 253 12.99 4.55 -8.15
N GLN A 254 13.20 5.59 -7.35
CA GLN A 254 12.35 5.94 -6.21
C GLN A 254 11.56 7.22 -6.53
N LEU A 255 10.26 7.25 -6.22
CA LEU A 255 9.47 8.48 -6.27
C LEU A 255 9.87 9.38 -5.08
N HIS A 256 9.95 10.70 -5.31
CA HIS A 256 10.43 11.65 -4.31
C HIS A 256 9.28 12.47 -3.68
N PRO A 257 9.31 12.78 -2.35
CA PRO A 257 8.13 13.33 -1.65
C PRO A 257 7.85 14.84 -1.80
N TRP A 258 8.20 15.50 -2.91
CA TRP A 258 8.26 16.98 -2.98
C TRP A 258 7.11 17.72 -3.70
N GLU A 259 6.05 17.04 -4.15
CA GLU A 259 4.92 17.69 -4.85
C GLU A 259 3.76 18.13 -3.92
N LEU A 260 3.99 19.12 -3.04
CA LEU A 260 2.94 19.83 -2.29
C LEU A 260 3.28 21.32 -2.04
N ASP A 261 3.12 22.17 -3.06
CA ASP A 261 2.83 23.62 -2.93
C ASP A 261 1.28 23.78 -2.88
N SER A 262 0.64 24.76 -2.24
CA SER A 262 1.10 25.83 -1.32
C SER A 262 -0.14 26.55 -0.71
N HIS A 263 0.07 27.60 0.10
CA HIS A 263 -0.93 28.53 0.70
C HIS A 263 -1.79 28.03 1.88
N GLU A 264 -1.41 28.43 3.11
CA GLU A 264 -2.25 29.31 3.93
C GLU A 264 -1.39 30.10 4.95
N ALA A 265 -1.90 31.22 5.47
CA ALA A 265 -1.12 32.16 6.29
C ALA A 265 -1.32 31.93 7.80
N MET A 266 -0.21 31.87 8.56
CA MET A 266 -0.26 31.66 10.01
C MET A 266 -0.62 32.94 10.77
N ILE A 267 -1.59 32.85 11.67
CA ILE A 267 -1.91 33.89 12.67
C ILE A 267 -1.11 33.58 13.96
N PRO A 268 -0.46 34.56 14.61
CA PRO A 268 0.23 34.33 15.88
C PRO A 268 -0.75 33.97 17.00
N ALA A 269 -0.43 32.94 17.79
CA ALA A 269 -1.14 32.60 19.03
C ALA A 269 -0.20 32.85 20.23
N GLU A 270 -0.71 33.53 21.26
CA GLU A 270 0.03 33.72 22.52
C GLU A 270 -0.03 32.47 23.42
N LEU A 271 0.95 32.33 24.31
CA LEU A 271 1.16 31.18 25.19
C LEU A 271 0.23 31.19 26.43
N PRO A 272 -0.47 30.09 26.72
CA PRO A 272 -0.87 29.72 28.07
C PRO A 272 0.26 28.95 28.78
N SER A 273 0.54 29.30 30.03
CA SER A 273 1.58 28.67 30.86
C SER A 273 1.19 27.30 31.41
N ASP A 274 2.19 26.45 31.66
CA ASP A 274 2.22 25.29 32.56
C ASP A 274 0.87 24.72 33.05
N SER A 275 0.42 23.67 32.37
CA SER A 275 -0.39 22.63 33.02
C SER A 275 0.18 21.25 32.67
N GLN A 276 0.17 20.34 33.66
CA GLN A 276 0.90 19.08 33.58
C GLN A 276 0.31 18.17 32.50
N SER A 277 1.16 17.72 31.56
CA SER A 277 0.73 16.85 30.46
C SER A 277 0.27 15.49 30.99
N THR A 278 -1.06 15.33 31.09
CA THR A 278 -1.68 14.00 31.13
C THR A 278 -1.48 13.35 29.77
N LYS A 279 -0.60 12.36 29.70
CA LYS A 279 -0.34 11.60 28.47
C LYS A 279 -1.62 10.88 28.04
N ALA A 280 -2.35 11.46 27.09
CA ALA A 280 -3.60 10.91 26.58
C ALA A 280 -3.38 9.50 26.05
N MET A 281 -4.27 8.57 26.43
CA MET A 281 -4.19 7.18 25.98
C MET A 281 -4.47 7.11 24.48
N SER A 282 -3.45 6.75 23.71
CA SER A 282 -3.55 6.58 22.26
C SER A 282 -4.49 5.44 21.90
N LYS A 283 -5.50 5.69 21.06
CA LYS A 283 -6.37 4.65 20.49
C LYS A 283 -5.64 3.91 19.37
N THR A 284 -6.08 2.69 19.07
CA THR A 284 -5.50 1.89 17.98
C THR A 284 -6.56 1.56 16.94
N ILE A 285 -6.30 1.91 15.68
CA ILE A 285 -7.03 1.39 14.52
C ILE A 285 -6.27 0.19 13.94
N VAL A 286 -6.98 -0.90 13.66
CA VAL A 286 -6.43 -2.10 13.02
C VAL A 286 -7.05 -2.26 11.63
N ILE A 287 -6.22 -2.39 10.61
CA ILE A 287 -6.61 -2.30 9.20
C ILE A 287 -6.39 -3.64 8.52
N VAL A 288 -7.48 -4.31 8.15
CA VAL A 288 -7.43 -5.48 7.27
C VAL A 288 -7.34 -5.00 5.81
N GLY A 289 -6.45 -5.61 5.03
CA GLY A 289 -6.20 -5.20 3.64
C GLY A 289 -5.32 -3.94 3.52
N VAL A 290 -4.52 -3.63 4.55
CA VAL A 290 -3.68 -2.41 4.64
C VAL A 290 -2.78 -2.16 3.42
N THR A 291 -2.35 -3.21 2.71
CA THR A 291 -1.46 -3.11 1.54
C THR A 291 -2.17 -2.82 0.23
N GLY A 292 -3.51 -2.75 0.21
CA GLY A 292 -4.31 -2.37 -0.96
C GLY A 292 -4.90 -0.96 -0.82
N ALA A 293 -5.39 -0.39 -1.93
CA ALA A 293 -5.82 1.00 -2.06
C ALA A 293 -6.58 1.58 -0.85
N GLN A 294 -7.72 0.98 -0.51
CA GLN A 294 -8.54 1.39 0.63
C GLN A 294 -7.78 1.37 1.96
N GLY A 295 -7.08 0.27 2.25
CA GLY A 295 -6.37 0.08 3.52
C GLY A 295 -5.17 1.02 3.67
N GLY A 296 -4.48 1.34 2.57
CA GLY A 296 -3.42 2.34 2.52
C GLY A 296 -3.96 3.74 2.80
N SER A 297 -5.06 4.12 2.16
CA SER A 297 -5.74 5.40 2.41
C SER A 297 -6.18 5.56 3.88
N VAL A 298 -6.77 4.51 4.48
CA VAL A 298 -7.11 4.49 5.91
C VAL A 298 -5.87 4.62 6.79
N ALA A 299 -4.78 3.93 6.46
CA ALA A 299 -3.53 4.04 7.21
C ALA A 299 -2.98 5.48 7.17
N GLN A 300 -2.86 6.06 5.98
CA GLN A 300 -2.31 7.40 5.78
C GLN A 300 -3.19 8.51 6.40
N THR A 301 -4.51 8.35 6.41
CA THR A 301 -5.40 9.29 7.14
C THR A 301 -5.17 9.20 8.64
N PHE A 302 -5.15 8.00 9.23
CA PHE A 302 -5.04 7.86 10.68
C PHE A 302 -3.63 8.12 11.22
N LEU A 303 -2.57 7.92 10.42
CA LEU A 303 -1.19 8.33 10.77
C LEU A 303 -1.06 9.85 10.95
N GLN A 304 -1.92 10.65 10.32
CA GLN A 304 -1.92 12.11 10.44
C GLN A 304 -2.74 12.61 11.63
N LEU A 305 -3.48 11.74 12.34
CA LEU A 305 -4.34 12.13 13.46
C LEU A 305 -3.62 11.97 14.81
N PRO A 306 -3.60 13.02 15.66
CA PRO A 306 -2.98 12.93 16.98
C PRO A 306 -3.74 11.93 17.87
N GLY A 307 -2.98 11.14 18.64
CA GLY A 307 -3.55 10.17 19.58
C GLY A 307 -3.98 8.83 18.96
N TRP A 308 -3.59 8.54 17.71
CA TRP A 308 -3.82 7.24 17.06
C TRP A 308 -2.53 6.45 16.85
N ASN A 309 -2.60 5.15 17.11
CA ASN A 309 -1.68 4.14 16.58
C ASN A 309 -2.37 3.45 15.40
N VAL A 310 -1.63 3.22 14.31
CA VAL A 310 -2.12 2.52 13.13
C VAL A 310 -1.47 1.14 13.05
N ARG A 311 -2.29 0.08 13.02
CA ARG A 311 -1.84 -1.30 12.87
C ARG A 311 -2.34 -1.89 11.56
N GLY A 312 -1.44 -2.45 10.76
CA GLY A 312 -1.76 -3.05 9.48
C GLY A 312 -1.67 -4.58 9.50
N VAL A 313 -2.70 -5.27 9.03
CA VAL A 313 -2.74 -6.74 8.97
C VAL A 313 -2.38 -7.24 7.58
N THR A 314 -1.38 -8.11 7.49
CA THR A 314 -0.91 -8.73 6.23
C THR A 314 -0.47 -10.18 6.43
N ARG A 315 -0.61 -11.00 5.38
CA ARG A 315 -0.08 -12.37 5.37
C ARG A 315 1.44 -12.42 5.30
N ASN A 316 2.06 -11.39 4.69
CA ASN A 316 3.51 -11.24 4.53
C ASN A 316 3.98 -9.91 5.14
N PRO A 317 4.45 -9.90 6.40
CA PRO A 317 5.00 -8.70 7.05
C PRO A 317 6.26 -8.13 6.40
N GLU A 318 7.03 -8.95 5.68
CA GLU A 318 8.32 -8.57 5.08
C GLU A 318 8.22 -8.27 3.58
N GLY A 319 7.00 -8.22 3.03
CA GLY A 319 6.76 -7.79 1.64
C GLY A 319 6.98 -6.30 1.44
N GLU A 320 7.27 -5.87 0.22
CA GLU A 320 7.63 -4.50 -0.14
C GLU A 320 6.63 -3.44 0.39
N SER A 321 5.34 -3.58 0.05
CA SER A 321 4.29 -2.68 0.56
C SER A 321 4.15 -2.72 2.09
N ALA A 322 4.46 -3.84 2.74
CA ALA A 322 4.44 -3.93 4.20
C ALA A 322 5.64 -3.18 4.82
N ASN A 323 6.84 -3.31 4.23
CA ASN A 323 8.02 -2.57 4.67
C ASN A 323 7.90 -1.07 4.43
N ARG A 324 7.27 -0.64 3.33
CA ARG A 324 6.91 0.77 3.10
C ARG A 324 5.96 1.29 4.19
N LEU A 325 4.92 0.53 4.55
CA LEU A 325 4.00 0.90 5.63
C LEU A 325 4.69 0.93 7.02
N LYS A 326 5.64 0.02 7.30
CA LYS A 326 6.50 0.10 8.52
C LYS A 326 7.25 1.44 8.57
N TYR A 327 7.84 1.86 7.45
CA TYR A 327 8.55 3.15 7.32
C TYR A 327 7.62 4.36 7.47
N GLU A 328 6.39 4.29 6.96
CA GLU A 328 5.33 5.30 7.16
C GLU A 328 4.84 5.36 8.63
N GLY A 329 5.22 4.40 9.50
CA GLY A 329 4.89 4.39 10.93
C GLY A 329 3.78 3.40 11.34
N VAL A 330 3.36 2.51 10.44
CA VAL A 330 2.33 1.49 10.73
C VAL A 330 2.92 0.29 11.47
N GLU A 331 2.31 -0.11 12.58
CA GLU A 331 2.57 -1.39 13.24
C GLU A 331 2.09 -2.54 12.33
N ILE A 332 3.00 -3.13 11.55
CA ILE A 332 2.66 -4.28 10.71
C ILE A 332 2.66 -5.57 11.53
N VAL A 333 1.52 -6.28 11.51
CA VAL A 333 1.33 -7.58 12.17
C VAL A 333 0.96 -8.67 11.16
N GLN A 334 1.40 -9.90 11.42
CA GLN A 334 1.00 -11.04 10.60
C GLN A 334 -0.44 -11.47 10.90
N GLY A 335 -1.26 -11.59 9.85
CA GLY A 335 -2.58 -12.16 9.92
C GLY A 335 -3.03 -12.74 8.57
N ASP A 336 -3.71 -13.88 8.62
CA ASP A 336 -4.36 -14.50 7.48
C ASP A 336 -5.87 -14.57 7.74
N LEU A 337 -6.67 -14.24 6.72
CA LEU A 337 -8.13 -14.22 6.83
C LEU A 337 -8.73 -15.62 6.99
N ASP A 338 -7.97 -16.68 6.73
CA ASP A 338 -8.38 -18.06 6.98
C ASP A 338 -7.96 -18.62 8.36
N ASP A 339 -6.99 -17.98 9.06
CA ASP A 339 -6.58 -18.31 10.43
C ASP A 339 -7.14 -17.31 11.45
N LYS A 340 -8.25 -17.68 12.09
CA LYS A 340 -8.90 -16.88 13.14
C LYS A 340 -7.95 -16.52 14.29
N GLU A 341 -7.06 -17.41 14.70
CA GLU A 341 -6.15 -17.16 15.83
C GLU A 341 -5.05 -16.16 15.47
N SER A 342 -4.75 -15.97 14.18
CA SER A 342 -3.96 -14.81 13.71
C SER A 342 -4.74 -13.50 13.79
N LEU A 343 -6.03 -13.51 13.42
CA LEU A 343 -6.89 -12.32 13.48
C LEU A 343 -7.13 -11.86 14.92
N ILE A 344 -7.42 -12.77 15.85
CA ILE A 344 -7.58 -12.44 17.30
C ILE A 344 -6.29 -11.83 17.85
N ARG A 345 -5.12 -12.36 17.48
CA ARG A 345 -3.81 -11.76 17.85
C ARG A 345 -3.63 -10.37 17.27
N ALA A 346 -3.98 -10.15 16.00
CA ALA A 346 -3.87 -8.86 15.33
C ALA A 346 -4.84 -7.80 15.90
N PHE A 347 -6.07 -8.17 16.21
CA PHE A 347 -7.13 -7.27 16.70
C PHE A 347 -7.03 -6.97 18.20
N LYS A 348 -6.16 -7.66 18.95
CA LYS A 348 -6.00 -7.46 20.40
C LYS A 348 -5.60 -6.02 20.74
N GLY A 349 -6.47 -5.30 21.44
CA GLY A 349 -6.30 -3.88 21.78
C GLY A 349 -6.80 -2.90 20.71
N ALA A 350 -7.47 -3.38 19.66
CA ALA A 350 -8.16 -2.53 18.70
C ALA A 350 -9.25 -1.71 19.40
N HIS A 351 -9.29 -0.42 19.09
CA HIS A 351 -10.40 0.48 19.40
C HIS A 351 -11.29 0.65 18.16
N VAL A 352 -10.67 0.66 16.97
CA VAL A 352 -11.33 0.58 15.67
C VAL A 352 -10.76 -0.61 14.91
N ILE A 353 -11.61 -1.35 14.19
CA ILE A 353 -11.17 -2.26 13.12
C ILE A 353 -11.78 -1.76 11.80
N PHE A 354 -10.95 -1.62 10.76
CA PHE A 354 -11.40 -1.48 9.38
C PHE A 354 -11.25 -2.82 8.65
N SER A 355 -12.30 -3.23 7.94
CA SER A 355 -12.38 -4.48 7.19
C SER A 355 -12.62 -4.24 5.70
N ASN A 356 -11.72 -4.73 4.86
CA ASN A 356 -11.94 -4.88 3.42
C ASN A 356 -11.48 -6.28 2.97
N THR A 357 -12.23 -6.86 2.02
CA THR A 357 -12.04 -8.20 1.47
C THR A 357 -12.04 -8.14 -0.06
N ASP A 358 -11.44 -9.14 -0.71
CA ASP A 358 -11.17 -9.15 -2.15
C ASP A 358 -11.67 -10.43 -2.82
N PHE A 359 -12.78 -10.29 -3.57
CA PHE A 359 -13.36 -11.31 -4.44
C PHE A 359 -12.43 -11.72 -5.59
N PHE A 360 -11.81 -10.75 -6.24
CA PHE A 360 -11.11 -10.95 -7.51
C PHE A 360 -9.79 -11.69 -7.36
N THR A 361 -9.13 -11.56 -6.21
CA THR A 361 -8.01 -12.42 -5.82
C THR A 361 -8.44 -13.90 -5.72
N HIS A 362 -9.65 -14.22 -5.26
CA HIS A 362 -10.16 -15.61 -5.24
C HIS A 362 -10.58 -16.08 -6.64
N LEU A 363 -11.19 -15.20 -7.44
CA LEU A 363 -11.58 -15.53 -8.82
C LEU A 363 -10.36 -15.82 -9.70
N GLN A 364 -9.31 -15.00 -9.62
CA GLN A 364 -8.06 -15.24 -10.34
C GLN A 364 -7.40 -16.57 -9.93
N GLN A 365 -7.47 -16.94 -8.64
CA GLN A 365 -6.98 -18.25 -8.17
C GLN A 365 -7.82 -19.41 -8.73
N ALA A 366 -9.15 -19.30 -8.74
CA ALA A 366 -10.06 -20.31 -9.27
C ALA A 366 -9.87 -20.52 -10.78
N MET A 367 -9.73 -19.44 -11.54
CA MET A 367 -9.45 -19.48 -12.98
C MET A 367 -8.06 -20.05 -13.30
N ALA A 368 -7.06 -19.79 -12.46
CA ALA A 368 -5.70 -20.29 -12.63
C ALA A 368 -5.52 -21.76 -12.17
N GLN A 369 -6.37 -22.26 -11.27
CA GLN A 369 -6.29 -23.60 -10.69
C GLN A 369 -7.69 -24.24 -10.57
N PRO A 370 -8.32 -24.68 -11.66
CA PRO A 370 -9.72 -25.15 -11.66
C PRO A 370 -10.04 -26.23 -10.61
N ASP A 371 -9.10 -27.11 -10.28
CA ASP A 371 -9.27 -28.18 -9.27
C ASP A 371 -9.64 -27.66 -7.86
N ILE A 372 -9.38 -26.38 -7.54
CA ILE A 372 -9.67 -25.85 -6.19
C ILE A 372 -11.16 -25.60 -5.93
N THR A 373 -11.98 -25.40 -6.98
CA THR A 373 -13.42 -25.12 -6.83
C THR A 373 -14.19 -26.38 -6.39
N LYS A 374 -13.69 -27.55 -6.84
CA LYS A 374 -14.24 -28.91 -6.70
C LYS A 374 -15.53 -29.11 -7.50
N ASN A 375 -16.69 -28.90 -6.86
CA ASN A 375 -18.01 -29.13 -7.45
C ASN A 375 -18.79 -27.81 -7.62
N ARG A 376 -18.08 -26.68 -7.72
CA ARG A 376 -18.62 -25.32 -7.84
C ARG A 376 -18.01 -24.63 -9.06
N THR A 377 -18.70 -23.62 -9.58
CA THR A 377 -18.15 -22.64 -10.52
C THR A 377 -17.03 -21.82 -9.88
N THR A 378 -16.30 -21.08 -10.70
CA THR A 378 -15.27 -20.12 -10.26
C THR A 378 -15.87 -19.00 -9.40
N LEU A 379 -17.05 -18.50 -9.78
CA LEU A 379 -17.78 -17.44 -9.09
C LEU A 379 -18.33 -17.90 -7.73
N GLU A 380 -19.03 -19.04 -7.66
CA GLU A 380 -19.51 -19.62 -6.41
C GLU A 380 -18.38 -19.92 -5.43
N TYR A 381 -17.25 -20.45 -5.92
CA TYR A 381 -16.06 -20.64 -5.08
C TYR A 381 -15.56 -19.30 -4.53
N SER A 382 -15.48 -18.26 -5.37
CA SER A 382 -14.97 -16.94 -4.97
C SER A 382 -15.87 -16.26 -3.93
N TYR A 383 -17.19 -16.37 -4.13
CA TYR A 383 -18.21 -15.97 -3.16
C TYR A 383 -18.03 -16.68 -1.82
N ASP A 384 -18.01 -18.02 -1.83
CA ASP A 384 -17.85 -18.85 -0.62
C ASP A 384 -16.57 -18.48 0.16
N ARG A 385 -15.47 -18.23 -0.58
CA ARG A 385 -14.17 -17.87 0.01
C ARG A 385 -14.21 -16.49 0.65
N GLU A 386 -14.74 -15.49 -0.04
CA GLU A 386 -14.77 -14.12 0.49
C GLU A 386 -15.74 -13.99 1.67
N VAL A 387 -16.95 -14.57 1.57
CA VAL A 387 -17.94 -14.60 2.65
C VAL A 387 -17.37 -15.28 3.90
N ALA A 388 -16.70 -16.43 3.73
CA ALA A 388 -16.08 -17.13 4.84
C ALA A 388 -14.87 -16.39 5.44
N GLN A 389 -14.22 -15.48 4.72
CA GLN A 389 -13.18 -14.60 5.25
C GLN A 389 -13.79 -13.43 6.04
N GLY A 390 -14.81 -12.75 5.51
CA GLY A 390 -15.52 -11.68 6.23
C GLY A 390 -16.16 -12.17 7.54
N ILE A 391 -16.76 -13.37 7.52
CA ILE A 391 -17.31 -14.01 8.73
C ILE A 391 -16.22 -14.29 9.78
N ARG A 392 -15.01 -14.70 9.38
CA ARG A 392 -13.88 -14.90 10.32
C ARG A 392 -13.36 -13.60 10.91
N ILE A 393 -13.37 -12.50 10.14
CA ILE A 393 -13.02 -11.16 10.64
C ILE A 393 -14.02 -10.74 11.74
N ALA A 394 -15.33 -10.92 11.50
CA ALA A 394 -16.35 -10.63 12.50
C ALA A 394 -16.28 -11.57 13.71
N GLU A 395 -15.99 -12.87 13.52
CA GLU A 395 -15.79 -13.84 14.60
C GLU A 395 -14.58 -13.48 15.49
N ALA A 396 -13.47 -13.05 14.89
CA ALA A 396 -12.28 -12.60 15.62
C ALA A 396 -12.50 -11.23 16.30
N ALA A 397 -13.31 -10.35 15.73
CA ALA A 397 -13.72 -9.09 16.37
C ALA A 397 -14.64 -9.32 17.58
N ALA A 398 -15.43 -10.41 17.57
CA ALA A 398 -16.31 -10.83 18.65
C ALA A 398 -15.59 -11.55 19.81
N ASP A 399 -14.30 -11.87 19.68
CA ASP A 399 -13.55 -12.54 20.74
C ASP A 399 -13.52 -11.71 22.05
N PRO A 400 -13.75 -12.31 23.25
CA PRO A 400 -13.75 -11.59 24.52
C PRO A 400 -12.49 -10.77 24.84
N SER A 401 -11.33 -11.08 24.23
CA SER A 401 -10.10 -10.32 24.39
C SER A 401 -10.01 -9.09 23.46
N VAL A 402 -10.85 -9.02 22.43
CA VAL A 402 -10.93 -7.96 21.41
C VAL A 402 -12.16 -7.06 21.63
N ILE A 403 -13.37 -7.63 21.72
CA ILE A 403 -14.65 -6.90 21.77
C ILE A 403 -14.77 -5.94 22.97
N LYS A 404 -13.99 -6.20 24.03
CA LYS A 404 -13.89 -5.38 25.25
C LYS A 404 -13.14 -4.04 25.07
N THR A 405 -12.35 -3.87 24.00
CA THR A 405 -11.72 -2.59 23.64
C THR A 405 -12.32 -1.98 22.37
N LEU A 406 -13.05 -2.78 21.58
CA LEU A 406 -13.61 -2.35 20.29
C LEU A 406 -14.74 -1.33 20.49
N GLU A 407 -14.57 -0.14 19.93
CA GLU A 407 -15.53 0.97 19.92
C GLU A 407 -16.27 1.09 18.56
N ARG A 408 -15.61 0.73 17.46
CA ARG A 408 -16.14 0.80 16.08
C ARG A 408 -15.63 -0.36 15.22
N PHE A 409 -16.49 -0.87 14.36
CA PHE A 409 -16.17 -1.90 13.36
C PHE A 409 -16.63 -1.41 11.98
N VAL A 410 -15.69 -0.96 11.13
CA VAL A 410 -16.01 -0.34 9.84
C VAL A 410 -15.77 -1.33 8.71
N MET A 411 -16.81 -1.64 7.93
CA MET A 411 -16.70 -2.56 6.79
C MET A 411 -16.84 -1.82 5.45
N SER A 412 -15.90 -2.08 4.54
CA SER A 412 -16.06 -1.80 3.11
C SER A 412 -17.05 -2.81 2.52
N THR A 413 -18.16 -2.31 1.97
CA THR A 413 -19.24 -3.12 1.39
C THR A 413 -19.60 -2.66 -0.03
N LEU A 414 -20.43 -3.44 -0.68
CA LEU A 414 -21.18 -3.10 -1.89
C LEU A 414 -22.68 -3.40 -1.62
N SER A 415 -23.56 -3.11 -2.58
CA SER A 415 -25.01 -3.36 -2.46
C SER A 415 -25.35 -4.85 -2.50
N HIS A 416 -26.53 -5.23 -2.02
CA HIS A 416 -27.10 -6.57 -2.20
C HIS A 416 -27.90 -6.61 -3.53
N ALA A 417 -27.19 -6.83 -4.64
CA ALA A 417 -27.71 -6.82 -6.00
C ALA A 417 -28.89 -7.78 -6.20
N THR A 418 -28.81 -9.02 -5.72
CA THR A 418 -29.93 -9.99 -5.82
C THR A 418 -31.21 -9.45 -5.15
N LYS A 419 -31.10 -8.88 -3.94
CA LYS A 419 -32.26 -8.32 -3.21
C LYS A 419 -32.81 -7.09 -3.92
N TRP A 420 -31.96 -6.10 -4.20
CA TRP A 420 -32.40 -4.78 -4.65
C TRP A 420 -32.87 -4.78 -6.10
N SER A 421 -32.37 -5.70 -6.93
CA SER A 421 -32.88 -5.94 -8.28
C SER A 421 -34.15 -6.82 -8.34
N GLY A 422 -34.70 -7.24 -7.20
CA GLY A 422 -35.86 -8.14 -7.13
C GLY A 422 -35.59 -9.53 -7.70
N GLY A 423 -34.32 -9.97 -7.73
CA GLY A 423 -33.89 -11.23 -8.35
C GLY A 423 -33.62 -11.14 -9.86
N LYS A 424 -33.51 -9.94 -10.45
CA LYS A 424 -33.13 -9.77 -11.86
C LYS A 424 -31.64 -10.08 -12.09
N TYR A 425 -30.77 -9.68 -11.15
CA TYR A 425 -29.32 -9.92 -11.21
C TYR A 425 -28.91 -10.82 -10.04
N THR A 426 -28.73 -12.12 -10.30
CA THR A 426 -28.40 -13.14 -9.30
C THR A 426 -26.93 -13.59 -9.33
N THR A 427 -26.13 -12.92 -10.14
CA THR A 427 -24.79 -13.33 -10.62
C THR A 427 -23.70 -12.30 -10.32
N VAL A 428 -24.04 -11.24 -9.57
CA VAL A 428 -23.08 -10.21 -9.14
C VAL A 428 -22.48 -10.62 -7.78
N TYR A 429 -21.76 -11.73 -7.76
CA TYR A 429 -21.28 -12.35 -6.53
C TYR A 429 -20.31 -11.47 -5.74
N HIS A 430 -19.56 -10.56 -6.37
CA HIS A 430 -18.68 -9.63 -5.65
C HIS A 430 -19.42 -8.48 -4.92
N PHE A 431 -20.70 -8.26 -5.26
CA PHE A 431 -21.62 -7.39 -4.52
C PHE A 431 -22.31 -8.19 -3.40
N ASP A 432 -22.97 -9.29 -3.77
CA ASP A 432 -23.81 -10.07 -2.86
C ASP A 432 -23.01 -10.77 -1.74
N SER A 433 -21.74 -11.12 -1.99
CA SER A 433 -20.82 -11.62 -0.96
C SER A 433 -20.65 -10.63 0.19
N LYS A 434 -20.42 -9.34 -0.11
CA LYS A 434 -20.23 -8.30 0.90
C LYS A 434 -21.51 -8.08 1.70
N ALA A 435 -22.66 -8.04 1.03
CA ALA A 435 -23.96 -8.02 1.69
C ALA A 435 -24.20 -9.23 2.61
N ALA A 436 -23.79 -10.44 2.19
CA ALA A 436 -23.87 -11.65 3.01
C ALA A 436 -22.94 -11.59 4.24
N MET A 437 -21.78 -10.92 4.16
CA MET A 437 -20.91 -10.67 5.32
C MET A 437 -21.54 -9.70 6.33
N ILE A 438 -22.20 -8.62 5.86
CA ILE A 438 -22.94 -7.70 6.74
C ILE A 438 -24.03 -8.47 7.48
N LYS A 439 -24.90 -9.16 6.74
CA LYS A 439 -26.00 -9.97 7.30
C LYS A 439 -25.49 -11.01 8.31
N ALA A 440 -24.43 -11.75 7.95
CA ALA A 440 -23.86 -12.75 8.85
C ALA A 440 -23.25 -12.14 10.12
N THR A 441 -22.79 -10.88 10.07
CA THR A 441 -22.32 -10.14 11.25
C THR A 441 -23.49 -9.75 12.17
N GLU A 442 -24.59 -9.26 11.59
CA GLU A 442 -25.83 -8.93 12.31
C GLU A 442 -26.46 -10.16 12.98
N GLU A 443 -26.61 -11.28 12.25
CA GLU A 443 -27.28 -12.48 12.74
C GLU A 443 -26.45 -13.27 13.78
N ARG A 444 -25.11 -13.22 13.72
CA ARG A 444 -24.23 -14.10 14.52
C ARG A 444 -23.39 -13.37 15.56
N PHE A 445 -23.08 -12.10 15.35
CA PHE A 445 -22.15 -11.33 16.18
C PHE A 445 -22.78 -10.00 16.61
N PRO A 446 -23.92 -10.00 17.33
CA PRO A 446 -24.70 -8.80 17.60
C PRO A 446 -23.94 -7.71 18.38
N GLU A 447 -22.96 -8.08 19.20
CA GLU A 447 -22.06 -7.11 19.85
C GLU A 447 -21.12 -6.38 18.86
N VAL A 448 -20.67 -7.06 17.81
CA VAL A 448 -19.89 -6.43 16.73
C VAL A 448 -20.82 -5.58 15.86
N ALA A 449 -22.01 -6.09 15.53
CA ALA A 449 -23.03 -5.37 14.77
C ALA A 449 -23.47 -4.06 15.46
N ALA A 450 -23.65 -4.07 16.79
CA ALA A 450 -23.97 -2.86 17.58
C ALA A 450 -22.85 -1.78 17.56
N ARG A 451 -21.64 -2.14 17.12
CA ARG A 451 -20.49 -1.26 16.91
C ARG A 451 -20.19 -1.02 15.42
N MET A 452 -20.97 -1.63 14.52
CA MET A 452 -20.69 -1.68 13.10
C MET A 452 -21.13 -0.41 12.37
N SER A 453 -20.39 -0.05 11.33
CA SER A 453 -20.77 0.92 10.31
C SER A 453 -20.21 0.48 8.96
N THR A 454 -20.81 0.89 7.85
CA THR A 454 -20.38 0.46 6.51
C THR A 454 -20.11 1.64 5.58
N VAL A 455 -19.14 1.46 4.70
CA VAL A 455 -18.90 2.34 3.55
C VAL A 455 -19.14 1.54 2.27
N THR A 456 -20.14 1.96 1.49
CA THR A 456 -20.48 1.40 0.18
C THR A 456 -19.63 2.10 -0.86
N ILE A 457 -18.55 1.46 -1.30
CA ILE A 457 -17.46 2.11 -2.05
C ILE A 457 -17.82 2.25 -3.53
N GLY A 458 -17.53 3.43 -4.12
CA GLY A 458 -17.78 3.74 -5.53
C GLY A 458 -16.89 3.00 -6.54
N HIS A 459 -17.10 3.30 -7.82
CA HIS A 459 -16.27 2.74 -8.89
C HIS A 459 -14.87 3.34 -8.80
N TYR A 460 -13.84 2.52 -8.57
CA TYR A 460 -12.48 3.05 -8.42
C TYR A 460 -12.08 3.70 -9.74
N VAL A 461 -11.60 4.94 -9.68
CA VAL A 461 -11.20 5.64 -10.91
C VAL A 461 -10.02 4.94 -11.61
N THR A 462 -9.24 4.12 -10.89
CA THR A 462 -8.09 3.37 -11.39
C THR A 462 -8.41 2.04 -12.09
N VAL A 463 -9.69 1.62 -12.25
CA VAL A 463 -10.02 0.31 -12.88
C VAL A 463 -9.53 0.20 -14.34
N TRP A 464 -9.29 1.33 -15.03
CA TRP A 464 -8.66 1.35 -16.35
C TRP A 464 -7.25 0.72 -16.38
N LYS A 465 -6.52 0.74 -15.26
CA LYS A 465 -5.21 0.06 -15.10
C LYS A 465 -5.34 -1.47 -15.03
N LEU A 466 -6.50 -1.98 -14.62
CA LEU A 466 -6.77 -3.40 -14.43
C LEU A 466 -7.40 -4.05 -15.66
N PHE A 467 -8.26 -3.31 -16.37
CA PHE A 467 -8.87 -3.76 -17.63
C PHE A 467 -8.63 -2.73 -18.73
N ASP A 468 -7.59 -3.00 -19.53
CA ASP A 468 -7.03 -2.10 -20.55
C ASP A 468 -8.09 -1.51 -21.51
N LYS A 469 -9.13 -2.28 -21.87
CA LYS A 469 -10.25 -1.83 -22.72
C LYS A 469 -11.00 -0.60 -22.17
N LEU A 470 -10.92 -0.31 -20.88
CA LEU A 470 -11.60 0.82 -20.24
C LEU A 470 -10.80 2.13 -20.28
N ALA A 471 -9.52 2.08 -20.66
CA ALA A 471 -8.68 3.27 -20.83
C ALA A 471 -8.96 3.96 -22.18
N PRO A 472 -8.70 5.28 -22.32
CA PRO A 472 -8.65 5.93 -23.62
C PRO A 472 -7.67 5.24 -24.58
N LYS A 473 -8.02 5.15 -25.87
CA LYS A 473 -7.18 4.51 -26.90
C LYS A 473 -6.82 5.48 -28.01
N LEU A 474 -5.52 5.59 -28.30
CA LEU A 474 -5.00 6.34 -29.45
C LEU A 474 -5.64 5.86 -30.75
N GLN A 475 -6.10 6.82 -31.56
CA GLN A 475 -6.73 6.63 -32.85
C GLN A 475 -5.77 7.01 -34.00
N PRO A 476 -5.98 6.53 -35.24
CA PRO A 476 -5.11 6.82 -36.38
C PRO A 476 -4.96 8.31 -36.76
N ASP A 477 -5.81 9.20 -36.24
CA ASP A 477 -5.75 10.66 -36.45
C ASP A 477 -5.04 11.43 -35.31
N GLY A 478 -4.50 10.72 -34.30
CA GLY A 478 -3.88 11.31 -33.12
C GLY A 478 -4.85 11.77 -32.04
N SER A 479 -6.15 11.45 -32.16
CA SER A 479 -7.12 11.60 -31.07
C SER A 479 -7.16 10.35 -30.17
N TYR A 480 -7.84 10.45 -29.04
CA TYR A 480 -8.05 9.36 -28.09
C TYR A 480 -9.55 9.07 -27.93
N LEU A 481 -9.92 7.79 -27.95
CA LEU A 481 -11.30 7.34 -27.81
C LEU A 481 -11.45 6.46 -26.56
N MET A 482 -12.32 6.82 -25.62
CA MET A 482 -12.77 5.90 -24.58
C MET A 482 -14.08 5.26 -25.01
N SER A 483 -14.11 3.93 -25.06
CA SER A 483 -15.29 3.14 -25.45
C SER A 483 -15.81 2.34 -24.25
N ARG A 484 -17.08 2.52 -23.87
CA ARG A 484 -17.71 1.87 -22.69
C ARG A 484 -19.18 1.50 -22.96
N ASN A 485 -19.70 0.51 -22.24
CA ASN A 485 -21.12 0.11 -22.25
C ASN A 485 -22.02 0.95 -21.33
N THR A 486 -21.52 2.10 -20.86
CA THR A 486 -22.24 2.99 -19.94
C THR A 486 -23.00 4.05 -20.73
N PRO A 487 -24.28 4.31 -20.43
CA PRO A 487 -25.03 5.36 -21.10
C PRO A 487 -24.35 6.74 -20.96
N SER A 488 -24.29 7.53 -22.03
CA SER A 488 -23.62 8.85 -22.04
C SER A 488 -24.06 9.79 -20.91
N GLU A 489 -25.35 9.82 -20.56
CA GLU A 489 -25.92 10.66 -19.50
C GLU A 489 -25.78 10.06 -18.08
N PHE A 490 -25.25 8.84 -17.95
CA PHE A 490 -25.13 8.17 -16.67
C PHE A 490 -23.95 8.74 -15.87
N LYS A 491 -24.21 9.18 -14.64
CA LYS A 491 -23.18 9.69 -13.72
C LYS A 491 -22.48 8.54 -13.02
N MET A 492 -21.19 8.39 -13.28
CA MET A 492 -20.33 7.44 -12.58
C MET A 492 -19.94 8.02 -11.20
N PRO A 493 -20.26 7.35 -10.08
CA PRO A 493 -19.83 7.69 -8.73
C PRO A 493 -18.42 7.15 -8.55
N PHE A 494 -17.44 7.94 -8.97
CA PHE A 494 -16.04 7.58 -8.89
C PHE A 494 -15.52 7.71 -7.47
N ILE A 495 -14.56 6.86 -7.09
CA ILE A 495 -13.73 7.06 -5.90
C ILE A 495 -12.24 7.00 -6.22
N VAL A 496 -11.48 7.94 -5.65
CA VAL A 496 -10.02 7.91 -5.58
C VAL A 496 -9.61 7.11 -4.34
N ALA A 497 -9.83 5.78 -4.37
CA ALA A 497 -9.78 4.91 -3.19
C ALA A 497 -8.43 4.90 -2.45
N GLU A 498 -7.34 5.27 -3.12
CA GLU A 498 -5.99 5.40 -2.56
C GLU A 498 -5.80 6.67 -1.72
N ARG A 499 -6.69 7.67 -1.86
CA ARG A 499 -6.66 8.94 -1.12
C ARG A 499 -7.85 9.10 -0.18
N ASP A 500 -9.06 8.81 -0.66
CA ASP A 500 -10.29 9.29 0.01
C ASP A 500 -10.95 8.27 0.96
N THR A 501 -10.71 6.96 0.82
CA THR A 501 -11.38 5.95 1.67
C THR A 501 -11.11 6.18 3.16
N GLY A 502 -9.91 6.62 3.52
CA GLY A 502 -9.55 6.98 4.89
C GLY A 502 -10.39 8.13 5.46
N ALA A 503 -10.80 9.11 4.63
CA ALA A 503 -11.67 10.20 5.05
C ALA A 503 -13.09 9.70 5.37
N PHE A 504 -13.64 8.79 4.56
CA PHE A 504 -14.92 8.12 4.84
C PHE A 504 -14.87 7.28 6.11
N VAL A 505 -13.81 6.48 6.30
CA VAL A 505 -13.63 5.66 7.51
C VAL A 505 -13.44 6.52 8.76
N LYS A 506 -12.71 7.64 8.66
CA LYS A 506 -12.58 8.64 9.74
C LYS A 506 -13.95 9.21 10.12
N ALA A 507 -14.77 9.59 9.15
CA ALA A 507 -16.14 10.07 9.42
C ALA A 507 -17.00 9.00 10.14
N LEU A 508 -16.92 7.73 9.73
CA LEU A 508 -17.63 6.62 10.40
C LEU A 508 -17.11 6.29 11.82
N VAL A 509 -15.87 6.66 12.14
CA VAL A 509 -15.30 6.52 13.49
C VAL A 509 -15.81 7.62 14.43
N ASP A 510 -15.86 8.87 13.95
CA ASP A 510 -16.36 10.02 14.72
C ASP A 510 -17.88 9.94 14.94
N LEU A 511 -18.63 9.50 13.93
CA LEU A 511 -20.08 9.31 14.02
C LEU A 511 -20.45 8.19 15.02
N PRO A 512 -21.70 8.18 15.54
CA PRO A 512 -22.26 7.01 16.20
C PRO A 512 -22.20 5.75 15.31
N PRO A 513 -22.18 4.53 15.87
CA PRO A 513 -22.31 3.31 15.10
C PRO A 513 -23.70 3.20 14.43
N ASN A 514 -23.88 2.16 13.61
CA ASN A 514 -25.04 1.94 12.76
C ASN A 514 -25.24 3.07 11.75
N LYS A 515 -24.16 3.43 11.04
CA LYS A 515 -24.15 4.34 9.90
C LYS A 515 -23.66 3.60 8.65
N HIS A 516 -24.38 3.76 7.56
CA HIS A 516 -24.06 3.18 6.25
C HIS A 516 -23.96 4.36 5.28
N ILE A 517 -22.83 4.55 4.61
CA ILE A 517 -22.60 5.73 3.77
C ILE A 517 -22.04 5.35 2.39
N LEU A 518 -22.33 6.16 1.36
CA LEU A 518 -21.64 6.06 0.08
C LEU A 518 -20.21 6.63 0.20
N GLY A 519 -19.22 5.82 -0.18
CA GLY A 519 -17.83 6.24 -0.35
C GLY A 519 -17.61 6.64 -1.81
N VAL A 520 -17.91 7.90 -2.15
CA VAL A 520 -17.86 8.45 -3.51
C VAL A 520 -17.18 9.81 -3.48
N SER A 521 -16.12 9.97 -4.28
CA SER A 521 -15.36 11.22 -4.37
C SER A 521 -16.09 12.27 -5.21
N GLU A 522 -16.58 11.86 -6.39
CA GLU A 522 -17.29 12.75 -7.32
C GLU A 522 -18.20 11.93 -8.26
N GLU A 523 -19.38 12.48 -8.58
CA GLU A 523 -20.30 11.91 -9.58
C GLU A 523 -20.19 12.67 -10.90
N MET A 524 -19.66 12.01 -11.94
CA MET A 524 -19.37 12.64 -13.25
C MET A 524 -19.76 11.70 -14.40
N THR A 525 -20.29 12.24 -15.50
CA THR A 525 -20.55 11.40 -16.69
C THR A 525 -19.23 11.06 -17.40
N LEU A 526 -19.18 9.92 -18.11
CA LEU A 526 -17.97 9.55 -18.85
C LEU A 526 -17.60 10.54 -19.98
N PRO A 527 -18.54 11.15 -20.72
CA PRO A 527 -18.25 12.28 -21.61
C PRO A 527 -17.56 13.46 -20.93
N GLU A 528 -17.98 13.85 -19.72
CA GLU A 528 -17.35 14.93 -18.94
C GLU A 528 -15.96 14.53 -18.44
N TRP A 529 -15.81 13.27 -17.97
CA TRP A 529 -14.54 12.72 -17.52
C TRP A 529 -13.51 12.71 -18.66
N VAL A 530 -13.89 12.19 -19.84
CA VAL A 530 -13.00 12.09 -21.01
C VAL A 530 -12.64 13.48 -21.57
N LYS A 531 -13.59 14.42 -21.57
CA LYS A 531 -13.35 15.82 -21.93
C LYS A 531 -12.39 16.51 -20.96
N THR A 532 -12.47 16.20 -19.67
CA THR A 532 -11.55 16.68 -18.64
C THR A 532 -10.17 16.04 -18.81
N TRP A 533 -10.11 14.72 -19.03
CA TRP A 533 -8.87 13.99 -19.29
C TRP A 533 -8.11 14.53 -20.50
N GLY A 534 -8.79 14.74 -21.63
CA GLY A 534 -8.18 15.33 -22.83
C GLY A 534 -7.70 16.76 -22.59
N ARG A 535 -8.49 17.59 -21.89
CA ARG A 535 -8.10 18.97 -21.53
C ARG A 535 -6.85 19.02 -20.65
N VAL A 536 -6.78 18.20 -19.60
CA VAL A 536 -5.65 18.20 -18.65
C VAL A 536 -4.38 17.70 -19.32
N ASN A 537 -4.47 16.66 -20.14
CA ASN A 537 -3.33 16.06 -20.85
C ASN A 537 -2.99 16.74 -22.20
N GLY A 538 -3.72 17.79 -22.60
CA GLY A 538 -3.48 18.52 -23.85
C GLY A 538 -3.83 17.75 -25.14
N VAL A 539 -4.56 16.64 -25.06
CA VAL A 539 -4.90 15.76 -26.19
C VAL A 539 -6.37 15.89 -26.61
N LYS A 540 -6.67 15.62 -27.88
CA LYS A 540 -8.05 15.46 -28.34
C LYS A 540 -8.60 14.15 -27.81
N ALA A 541 -9.69 14.19 -27.03
CA ALA A 541 -10.33 12.99 -26.49
C ALA A 541 -11.84 13.00 -26.72
N ALA A 542 -12.42 11.82 -26.98
CA ALA A 542 -13.86 11.63 -27.20
C ALA A 542 -14.37 10.35 -26.52
N TYR A 543 -15.68 10.33 -26.24
CA TYR A 543 -16.38 9.18 -25.69
C TYR A 543 -17.18 8.46 -26.78
N LYS A 544 -17.21 7.11 -26.76
CA LYS A 544 -18.09 6.27 -27.57
C LYS A 544 -18.86 5.31 -26.65
N GLU A 545 -20.18 5.33 -26.76
CA GLU A 545 -21.03 4.27 -26.21
C GLU A 545 -20.97 3.03 -27.10
N ILE A 546 -20.74 1.86 -26.51
CA ILE A 546 -20.61 0.57 -27.21
C ILE A 546 -21.51 -0.48 -26.58
N SER A 547 -21.79 -1.58 -27.28
CA SER A 547 -22.59 -2.66 -26.71
C SER A 547 -21.81 -3.45 -25.65
N ARG A 548 -22.53 -4.20 -24.80
CA ARG A 548 -21.92 -5.10 -23.81
C ARG A 548 -21.02 -6.14 -24.50
N GLU A 549 -21.46 -6.65 -25.65
CA GLU A 549 -20.72 -7.64 -26.46
C GLU A 549 -19.43 -7.04 -27.05
N GLU A 550 -19.46 -5.79 -27.53
CA GLU A 550 -18.24 -5.09 -28.02
C GLU A 550 -17.23 -4.89 -26.87
N LEU A 551 -17.71 -4.52 -25.67
CA LEU A 551 -16.84 -4.34 -24.51
C LEU A 551 -16.23 -5.66 -24.04
N PHE A 552 -17.02 -6.72 -23.89
CA PHE A 552 -16.57 -8.00 -23.36
C PHE A 552 -16.06 -9.00 -24.41
N GLU A 553 -15.95 -8.61 -25.69
CA GLU A 553 -15.31 -9.43 -26.73
C GLU A 553 -13.92 -9.92 -26.27
N SER A 554 -13.68 -11.23 -26.38
CA SER A 554 -12.45 -11.92 -25.94
C SER A 554 -12.15 -11.88 -24.43
N VAL A 555 -13.12 -11.49 -23.59
CA VAL A 555 -13.06 -11.66 -22.13
C VAL A 555 -13.60 -13.05 -21.74
N PRO A 556 -13.03 -13.76 -20.75
CA PRO A 556 -13.57 -15.03 -20.27
C PRO A 556 -15.02 -14.90 -19.76
N GLU A 557 -15.87 -15.88 -20.09
CA GLU A 557 -17.33 -15.83 -19.89
C GLU A 557 -17.72 -15.53 -18.42
N ASP A 558 -17.17 -16.25 -17.44
CA ASP A 558 -17.41 -16.00 -16.01
C ASP A 558 -17.17 -14.52 -15.61
N PHE A 559 -16.12 -13.90 -16.15
CA PHE A 559 -15.72 -12.53 -15.84
C PHE A 559 -16.54 -11.49 -16.63
N ALA A 560 -16.92 -11.82 -17.87
CA ALA A 560 -17.84 -11.02 -18.69
C ALA A 560 -19.28 -11.01 -18.15
N ASN A 561 -19.67 -12.10 -17.49
CA ASN A 561 -20.95 -12.20 -16.79
C ASN A 561 -20.89 -11.41 -15.47
N GLU A 562 -19.97 -11.73 -14.55
CA GLU A 562 -19.82 -11.04 -13.26
C GLU A 562 -19.68 -9.50 -13.40
N ILE A 563 -18.76 -9.01 -14.26
CA ILE A 563 -18.53 -7.56 -14.40
C ILE A 563 -19.60 -6.89 -15.28
N GLY A 564 -20.12 -7.58 -16.29
CA GLY A 564 -21.18 -7.05 -17.14
C GLY A 564 -22.51 -6.92 -16.41
N ASP A 565 -22.89 -7.93 -15.63
CA ASP A 565 -24.09 -7.92 -14.79
C ASP A 565 -23.95 -6.86 -13.68
N ALA A 566 -22.75 -6.68 -13.14
CA ALA A 566 -22.46 -5.60 -12.21
C ALA A 566 -22.69 -4.21 -12.84
N PHE A 567 -22.18 -3.96 -14.05
CA PHE A 567 -22.42 -2.69 -14.74
C PHE A 567 -23.90 -2.50 -15.07
N ASP A 568 -24.59 -3.51 -15.59
CA ASP A 568 -26.00 -3.40 -15.99
C ASP A 568 -26.92 -3.19 -14.76
N TYR A 569 -26.71 -3.94 -13.67
CA TYR A 569 -27.34 -3.68 -12.37
C TYR A 569 -27.09 -2.26 -11.89
N PHE A 570 -25.84 -1.83 -11.94
CA PHE A 570 -25.40 -0.54 -11.44
C PHE A 570 -25.97 0.64 -12.26
N HIS A 571 -26.13 0.48 -13.59
CA HIS A 571 -26.78 1.47 -14.45
C HIS A 571 -28.29 1.60 -14.19
N GLU A 572 -28.98 0.52 -13.79
CA GLU A 572 -30.43 0.50 -13.57
C GLU A 572 -30.85 0.83 -12.13
N PHE A 573 -30.08 0.39 -11.12
CA PHE A 573 -30.41 0.52 -9.69
C PHE A 573 -29.47 1.42 -8.89
N GLY A 574 -28.36 1.89 -9.48
CA GLY A 574 -27.36 2.71 -8.81
C GLY A 574 -26.52 1.97 -7.76
N LEU A 575 -25.55 2.67 -7.16
CA LEU A 575 -24.50 2.06 -6.34
C LEU A 575 -25.03 1.42 -5.03
N SER A 576 -26.07 2.00 -4.43
CA SER A 576 -26.75 1.48 -3.25
C SER A 576 -27.90 0.52 -3.58
N GLY A 577 -28.24 0.30 -4.85
CA GLY A 577 -29.46 -0.40 -5.22
C GLY A 577 -30.76 0.33 -4.87
N GLY A 578 -30.68 1.62 -4.49
CA GLY A 578 -31.80 2.35 -3.89
C GLY A 578 -32.04 2.06 -2.41
N ASP A 579 -31.08 1.45 -1.69
CA ASP A 579 -31.21 1.14 -0.25
C ASP A 579 -31.34 2.43 0.59
N PRO A 580 -32.50 2.70 1.24
CA PRO A 580 -32.74 3.93 1.97
C PRO A 580 -32.00 3.99 3.32
N ALA A 581 -31.31 2.92 3.73
CA ALA A 581 -30.43 2.94 4.90
C ALA A 581 -29.03 3.51 4.58
N VAL A 582 -28.66 3.62 3.30
CA VAL A 582 -27.35 4.11 2.85
C VAL A 582 -27.42 5.61 2.58
N LEU A 583 -26.66 6.37 3.36
CA LEU A 583 -26.62 7.83 3.32
C LEU A 583 -25.64 8.33 2.25
N HIS A 584 -26.03 9.36 1.51
CA HIS A 584 -25.12 10.11 0.64
C HIS A 584 -24.25 11.08 1.49
N PRO A 585 -23.04 11.49 1.05
CA PRO A 585 -22.14 12.31 1.86
C PRO A 585 -22.69 13.72 2.21
N ASP A 586 -23.61 14.25 1.42
CA ASP A 586 -24.32 15.51 1.66
C ASP A 586 -25.43 15.40 2.73
N GLN A 587 -25.86 14.17 3.05
CA GLN A 587 -26.80 13.86 4.13
C GLN A 587 -26.10 13.71 5.50
N LEU A 588 -24.78 13.90 5.56
CA LEU A 588 -23.98 13.82 6.78
C LEU A 588 -23.74 15.19 7.40
N GLU A 589 -23.82 15.28 8.72
CA GLU A 589 -23.48 16.50 9.49
C GLU A 589 -21.99 16.87 9.42
N VAL A 590 -21.15 15.98 8.88
CA VAL A 590 -19.69 16.12 8.78
C VAL A 590 -19.29 16.17 7.31
N LYS A 591 -18.71 17.30 6.87
CA LYS A 591 -18.13 17.42 5.53
C LYS A 591 -16.90 16.50 5.41
N ILE A 592 -16.94 15.55 4.49
CA ILE A 592 -15.83 14.65 4.17
C ILE A 592 -14.96 15.32 3.08
N PRO A 593 -13.63 15.48 3.26
CA PRO A 593 -12.74 15.91 2.19
C PRO A 593 -12.54 14.76 1.19
N VAL A 594 -12.58 15.08 -0.10
CA VAL A 594 -12.48 14.12 -1.22
C VAL A 594 -11.72 14.74 -2.41
N THR A 595 -11.02 13.90 -3.16
CA THR A 595 -10.22 14.24 -4.34
C THR A 595 -11.12 14.38 -5.58
N SER A 596 -11.05 15.51 -6.29
CA SER A 596 -11.81 15.69 -7.54
C SER A 596 -11.26 14.85 -8.69
N MET A 597 -12.09 14.52 -9.69
CA MET A 597 -11.66 13.80 -10.89
C MET A 597 -10.62 14.56 -11.69
N GLU A 598 -10.70 15.90 -11.77
CA GLU A 598 -9.65 16.70 -12.41
C GLU A 598 -8.33 16.64 -11.64
N GLU A 599 -8.36 16.66 -10.31
CA GLU A 599 -7.17 16.55 -9.47
C GLU A 599 -6.53 15.17 -9.56
N TYR A 600 -7.35 14.10 -9.54
CA TYR A 600 -6.88 12.74 -9.83
C TYR A 600 -6.22 12.68 -11.22
N ILE A 601 -6.92 13.13 -12.27
CA ILE A 601 -6.40 13.12 -13.65
C ILE A 601 -5.08 13.90 -13.75
N ARG A 602 -4.93 15.02 -13.05
CA ARG A 602 -3.70 15.84 -13.07
C ARG A 602 -2.53 15.20 -12.32
N SER A 603 -2.79 14.28 -11.40
CA SER A 603 -1.79 13.65 -10.51
C SER A 603 -1.66 12.14 -10.72
N GLU A 604 -2.03 11.68 -11.92
CA GLU A 604 -1.98 10.28 -12.37
C GLU A 604 -0.99 10.14 -13.52
N ASP A 605 -0.26 9.02 -13.56
CA ASP A 605 0.71 8.74 -14.62
C ASP A 605 0.03 8.17 -15.87
N TRP A 606 -0.18 9.02 -16.86
CA TRP A 606 -0.76 8.68 -18.16
C TRP A 606 0.27 8.19 -19.19
N SER A 607 1.56 8.01 -18.84
CA SER A 607 2.61 7.56 -19.78
C SER A 607 2.38 6.16 -20.37
N THR A 608 1.53 5.35 -19.74
CA THR A 608 1.09 4.04 -20.23
C THR A 608 -0.06 4.13 -21.26
N VAL A 609 -0.74 5.27 -21.33
CA VAL A 609 -1.91 5.52 -22.18
C VAL A 609 -1.56 6.46 -23.34
N ILE A 610 -0.77 7.51 -23.07
CA ILE A 610 -0.42 8.56 -24.02
C ILE A 610 0.93 8.25 -24.67
N GLN A 611 0.96 8.28 -26.01
CA GLN A 611 2.10 7.97 -26.88
C GLN A 611 2.42 9.15 -27.81
#